data_AF-A0A961TWR5-F1
#
_entry.id   AF-A0A961TWR5-F1
#
_cell.length_a   1.000
_cell.length_b   1.000
_cell.length_c   1.000
_cell.angle_alpha   90.00
_cell.angle_beta   90.00
_cell.angle_gamma   90.00
#
_symmetry.space_group_name_H-M   'P 1'
#
loop_
_entity.id
_entity.type
_entity.pdbx_description
1 polymer ?
#
loop_
_entity_poly.entity_id
_entity_poly.type
_entity_poly.pdbx_seq_one_letter_code
_entity_poly.pdbx_strand_id
1 'polypeptide(L)'
;DGILYTRGTVDFYKTYPGMYVPSPVRVTAYDQDSSLESLCEEILGLTKMNWNNTQFDGRLPITLECASKIGDIMKYVDPKERPQVSYSFYM
;
A
#
# COMPACT_ATOMS: atom_id res chain seq x y z
N ASP A 1 0.86 13.33 -13.80
CA ASP A 1 0.59 13.05 -12.36
C ASP A 1 -0.92 12.95 -12.14
N GLY A 2 -1.36 12.31 -11.07
CA GLY A 2 -2.76 12.00 -10.82
C GLY A 2 -3.07 11.81 -9.34
N ILE A 3 -4.37 11.78 -9.03
CA ILE A 3 -4.89 11.59 -7.68
C ILE A 3 -5.73 10.31 -7.70
N LEU A 4 -5.35 9.33 -6.87
CA LEU A 4 -6.01 8.03 -6.78
C LEU A 4 -6.68 7.88 -5.41
N TYR A 5 -7.99 7.67 -5.40
CA TYR A 5 -8.72 7.28 -4.21
C TYR A 5 -8.67 5.76 -4.07
N THR A 6 -7.96 5.27 -3.06
CA THR A 6 -7.85 3.83 -2.75
C THR A 6 -8.89 3.35 -1.74
N ARG A 7 -9.58 4.31 -1.11
CA ARG A 7 -10.68 4.15 -0.16
C ARG A 7 -11.87 4.98 -0.61
N GLY A 8 -13.07 4.45 -0.43
CA GLY A 8 -14.31 5.10 -0.83
C GLY A 8 -15.52 4.28 -0.42
N THR A 9 -16.68 4.64 -0.98
CA THR A 9 -17.95 3.95 -0.71
C THR A 9 -17.82 2.45 -0.93
N VAL A 10 -18.40 1.68 -0.02
CA VAL A 10 -18.46 0.22 -0.10
C VAL A 10 -19.88 -0.17 -0.45
N ASP A 11 -20.06 -0.89 -1.55
CA ASP A 11 -21.38 -1.23 -2.08
C ASP A 11 -22.26 -2.01 -1.10
N PHE A 12 -21.65 -2.86 -0.28
CA PHE A 12 -22.36 -3.62 0.75
C PHE A 12 -22.91 -2.71 1.86
N TYR A 13 -22.13 -1.71 2.31
CA TYR A 13 -22.54 -0.78 3.35
C TYR A 13 -23.37 0.41 2.83
N LYS A 14 -23.40 0.62 1.51
CA LYS A 14 -24.00 1.81 0.85
C LYS A 14 -23.45 3.13 1.40
N THR A 15 -22.27 3.10 2.02
CA THR A 15 -21.62 4.25 2.62
C THR A 15 -20.10 4.04 2.67
N TYR A 16 -19.37 5.11 2.96
CA TYR A 16 -17.96 5.05 3.31
C TYR A 16 -17.84 4.76 4.82
N PRO A 17 -17.18 3.66 5.24
CA PRO A 17 -17.11 3.27 6.65
C PRO A 17 -16.08 4.04 7.49
N GLY A 18 -15.23 4.87 6.87
CA GLY A 18 -14.23 5.64 7.59
C GLY A 18 -14.78 6.93 8.22
N MET A 19 -14.06 7.46 9.20
CA MET A 19 -14.51 8.62 10.00
C MET A 19 -14.47 9.97 9.26
N TYR A 20 -13.58 10.13 8.29
CA TYR A 20 -13.29 11.41 7.63
C TYR A 20 -13.46 11.31 6.11
N VAL A 21 -13.39 12.43 5.39
CA VAL A 21 -13.34 12.39 3.92
C VAL A 21 -12.16 11.51 3.48
N PRO A 22 -12.36 10.55 2.55
CA PRO A 22 -11.27 9.70 2.07
C PRO A 22 -10.08 10.53 1.60
N SER A 23 -8.89 10.21 2.10
CA SER A 23 -7.66 10.89 1.70
C SER A 23 -7.05 10.18 0.50
N PRO A 24 -6.91 10.85 -0.66
CA PRO A 24 -6.34 10.21 -1.83
C PRO A 24 -4.82 10.09 -1.74
N VAL A 25 -4.26 9.28 -2.62
CA VAL A 25 -2.81 9.13 -2.84
C VAL A 25 -2.45 9.86 -4.13
N ARG A 26 -1.38 10.66 -4.11
CA ARG A 26 -0.83 11.27 -5.31
C ARG A 26 0.04 10.24 -6.03
N VAL A 27 -0.20 10.06 -7.32
CA VAL A 27 0.60 9.20 -8.20
C VAL A 27 1.35 10.08 -9.18
N THR A 28 2.67 10.04 -9.11
CA THR A 28 3.56 10.72 -10.05
C THR A 28 4.41 9.66 -10.71
N ALA A 29 4.21 9.47 -12.00
CA ALA A 29 5.04 8.58 -12.79
C ALA A 29 6.20 9.39 -13.38
N TYR A 30 7.41 8.82 -13.31
CA TYR A 30 8.66 9.50 -13.68
C TYR A 30 9.16 9.02 -15.04
N ASP A 31 9.25 7.70 -15.21
CA ASP A 31 9.57 7.02 -16.46
C ASP A 31 8.62 5.83 -16.58
N GLN A 32 7.91 5.72 -17.70
CA GLN A 32 6.77 4.83 -17.85
C GLN A 32 6.53 4.44 -19.31
N ASP A 33 6.27 3.15 -19.53
CA ASP A 33 5.81 2.62 -20.83
C ASP A 33 4.28 2.56 -20.90
N SER A 34 3.61 2.72 -19.75
CA SER A 34 2.17 2.54 -19.56
C SER A 34 1.43 3.88 -19.38
N SER A 35 0.12 3.85 -19.63
CA SER A 35 -0.75 4.97 -19.29
C SER A 35 -0.81 5.19 -17.77
N LEU A 36 -1.06 6.43 -17.34
CA LEU A 36 -1.25 6.73 -15.92
C LEU A 36 -2.46 5.99 -15.33
N GLU A 37 -3.50 5.75 -16.12
CA GLU A 37 -4.69 4.99 -15.72
C GLU A 37 -4.34 3.54 -15.40
N SER A 38 -3.63 2.86 -16.30
CA SER A 38 -3.15 1.48 -16.08
C SER A 38 -2.27 1.38 -14.83
N LEU A 39 -1.36 2.34 -14.62
CA LEU A 39 -0.57 2.39 -13.39
C LEU A 39 -1.44 2.58 -12.14
N CYS A 40 -2.49 3.41 -12.22
CA CYS A 40 -3.42 3.60 -11.11
C CYS A 40 -4.24 2.33 -10.81
N GLU A 41 -4.65 1.58 -11.83
CA GLU A 41 -5.34 0.30 -11.68
C GLU A 41 -4.46 -0.74 -11.00
N GLU A 42 -3.19 -0.86 -11.41
CA GLU A 42 -2.21 -1.75 -10.78
C GLU A 42 -1.97 -1.37 -9.31
N ILE A 43 -1.74 -0.07 -9.04
CA ILE A 43 -1.57 0.44 -7.67
C ILE A 43 -2.82 0.15 -6.83
N LEU A 44 -4.02 0.37 -7.38
CA LEU A 44 -5.27 0.08 -6.69
C LEU A 44 -5.36 -1.40 -6.35
N GLY A 45 -5.06 -2.30 -7.29
CA GLY A 45 -5.00 -3.74 -7.06
C GLY A 45 -4.01 -4.12 -5.96
N LEU A 46 -2.81 -3.55 -5.98
CA LEU A 46 -1.78 -3.75 -4.94
C LEU A 46 -2.23 -3.30 -3.55
N THR A 47 -3.14 -2.32 -3.43
CA THR A 47 -3.69 -1.93 -2.12
C THR A 47 -4.63 -2.98 -1.52
N LYS A 48 -5.06 -3.97 -2.30
CA LYS A 48 -6.01 -5.03 -1.90
C LYS A 48 -5.33 -6.38 -1.68
N MET A 49 -4.02 -6.48 -1.95
CA MET A 49 -3.26 -7.73 -1.91
C MET A 49 -2.65 -8.07 -0.53
N ASN A 50 -3.16 -7.49 0.57
CA ASN A 50 -2.66 -7.80 1.90
C ASN A 50 -3.33 -9.03 2.50
N TRP A 51 -2.68 -10.20 2.38
CA TRP A 51 -3.20 -11.46 2.94
C TRP A 51 -3.09 -11.56 4.47
N ASN A 52 -2.38 -10.63 5.12
CA ASN A 52 -2.11 -10.68 6.56
C ASN A 52 -3.16 -9.94 7.38
N ASN A 53 -4.15 -9.33 6.73
CA ASN A 53 -5.31 -8.75 7.39
C ASN A 53 -6.57 -9.01 6.55
N THR A 54 -7.73 -8.88 7.18
CA THR A 54 -9.03 -8.98 6.49
C THR A 54 -9.52 -7.63 5.97
N GLN A 55 -8.66 -6.60 6.00
CA GLN A 55 -9.04 -5.26 5.59
C GLN A 55 -8.99 -5.17 4.06
N PHE A 56 -10.16 -5.14 3.44
CA PHE A 56 -10.30 -5.09 1.99
C PHE A 56 -10.08 -3.68 1.40
N ASP A 57 -10.06 -2.61 2.20
CA ASP A 57 -9.94 -1.22 1.74
C ASP A 57 -8.58 -0.60 2.09
N GLY A 58 -7.48 -1.35 1.95
CA GLY A 58 -6.12 -0.86 2.18
C GLY A 58 -5.83 0.47 1.47
N ARG A 59 -5.10 1.38 2.15
CA ARG A 59 -4.81 2.73 1.63
C ARG A 59 -3.59 2.74 0.72
N LEU A 60 -2.51 2.09 1.15
CA LEU A 60 -1.24 2.05 0.44
C LEU A 60 -1.10 0.71 -0.30
N PRO A 61 -0.38 0.67 -1.43
CA PRO A 61 -0.05 -0.59 -2.07
C PRO A 61 0.84 -1.43 -1.15
N ILE A 62 0.68 -2.76 -1.21
CA ILE A 62 1.43 -3.70 -0.36
C ILE A 62 2.95 -3.49 -0.45
N THR A 63 3.47 -3.06 -1.61
CA THR A 63 4.90 -2.75 -1.80
C THR A 63 5.41 -1.71 -0.80
N LEU A 64 4.64 -0.64 -0.56
CA LEU A 64 5.00 0.40 0.40
C LEU A 64 4.74 -0.02 1.85
N GLU A 65 3.63 -0.73 2.11
CA GLU A 65 3.32 -1.22 3.46
C GLU A 65 4.40 -2.19 3.96
N CYS A 66 4.81 -3.16 3.12
CA CYS A 66 5.87 -4.11 3.44
C CYS A 66 7.20 -3.39 3.72
N ALA A 67 7.59 -2.47 2.84
CA ALA A 67 8.84 -1.71 3.01
C ALA A 67 8.84 -0.90 4.32
N SER A 68 7.72 -0.26 4.67
CA SER A 68 7.61 0.48 5.93
C SER A 68 7.75 -0.44 7.14
N LYS A 69 7.06 -1.59 7.15
CA LYS A 69 7.12 -2.56 8.26
C LYS A 69 8.53 -3.11 8.46
N ILE A 70 9.19 -3.51 7.38
CA ILE A 70 10.59 -3.98 7.44
C ILE A 70 11.47 -2.84 7.97
N GLY A 71 11.29 -1.61 7.47
CA GLY A 71 12.02 -0.45 7.95
C GLY A 71 11.84 -0.20 9.45
N ASP A 72 10.65 -0.45 9.99
CA ASP A 72 10.38 -0.34 11.43
C ASP A 72 11.11 -1.41 12.25
N ILE A 73 11.25 -2.62 11.72
CA ILE A 73 12.02 -3.69 12.38
C ILE A 73 13.53 -3.40 12.31
N MET A 74 14.02 -2.97 11.14
CA MET A 74 15.44 -2.73 10.90
C MET A 74 16.04 -1.65 11.81
N LYS A 75 15.23 -0.72 12.32
CA LYS A 75 15.66 0.30 13.30
C LYS A 75 16.23 -0.28 14.60
N TYR A 76 15.88 -1.52 14.93
CA TYR A 76 16.27 -2.17 16.18
C TYR A 76 17.34 -3.25 16.00
N VAL A 77 17.80 -3.48 14.76
CA VAL A 77 18.87 -4.46 14.47
C VAL A 77 20.23 -3.81 14.77
N ASP A 78 21.11 -4.54 15.45
CA ASP A 78 22.46 -4.05 15.72
C ASP A 78 23.22 -3.88 14.39
N PRO A 79 23.96 -2.77 14.18
CA PRO A 79 24.70 -2.52 12.94
C PRO A 79 25.72 -3.61 12.56
N LYS A 80 26.14 -4.46 13.52
CA LYS A 80 27.06 -5.59 13.29
C LYS A 80 26.34 -6.86 12.86
N GLU A 81 25.03 -6.94 13.06
CA GLU A 81 24.23 -8.09 12.67
C GLU A 81 23.89 -8.03 11.17
N ARG A 82 23.82 -9.21 10.55
CA ARG A 82 23.39 -9.34 9.16
C ARG A 82 21.94 -9.83 9.14
N PRO A 83 20.97 -8.95 8.89
CA PRO A 83 19.57 -9.35 8.83
C PRO A 83 19.32 -10.32 7.66
N GLN A 84 18.32 -11.19 7.81
CA GLN A 84 17.88 -12.06 6.73
C GLN A 84 17.29 -11.23 5.59
N VAL A 85 17.50 -11.64 4.35
CA VAL A 85 17.00 -10.87 3.18
C VAL A 85 15.56 -11.21 2.82
N SER A 86 15.08 -12.39 3.21
CA SER A 86 13.74 -12.84 2.84
C SER A 86 12.68 -12.17 3.70
N TYR A 87 11.69 -11.58 3.03
CA TYR A 87 10.53 -10.96 3.63
C TYR A 87 9.78 -11.87 4.62
N SER A 88 9.80 -13.19 4.39
CA SER A 88 9.14 -14.18 5.25
C SER A 88 9.62 -14.21 6.69
N PHE A 89 10.80 -13.64 6.99
CA PHE A 89 11.33 -13.56 8.36
C PHE A 89 10.83 -12.33 9.13
N TYR A 90 10.06 -11.45 8.48
CA TYR A 90 9.62 -10.14 9.03
C TYR A 90 8.10 -10.01 9.13
N MET A 91 7.36 -11.10 8.97
CA MET A 91 5.90 -11.15 8.92
C MET A 91 5.30 -12.14 9.90
#